data_AF-A0A0U4N0P0-F1
#
_entry.id   AF-A0A0U4N0P0-F1
#
_cell.length_a   1.000
_cell.length_b   1.000
_cell.length_c   1.000
_cell.angle_alpha   90.00
_cell.angle_beta   90.00
_cell.angle_gamma   90.00
#
_symmetry.space_group_name_H-M   'P 1'
#
loop_
_entity.id
_entity.type
_entity.pdbx_description
1 polymer ?
#
loop_
_entity_poly.entity_id
_entity_poly.type
_entity_poly.pdbx_seq_one_letter_code
_entity_poly.pdbx_strand_id
1 'polypeptide(L)'
;MKLKVFLYPQSLFYPPKILKSLDHVEEFFLIKLIKTRERIQKRFPQLLSKIKFLNFSEKIQLSEELLSRVLEEMQNLALYLRTPDALRLYHLHQDLFEEAYPLFPKKKAFNSPIEKAYLLLSIAEELDENLLEVAFSLKNFITKWQEFFEEKILFKDETMEDLSSEGALQEIEVEELWEIEKRIRALQTLLPFLNWQEAKDLKTLLITEASILEELKDGEELIEDIDLTSGLNLLKIKGNLNKKIGLPKSGDFPLFQQILFVA
;
A
#
# COMPACT_ATOMS: atom_id res chain seq x y z
N MET A 1 8.42 -22.73 8.10
CA MET A 1 8.94 -22.37 6.77
C MET A 1 9.02 -20.85 6.71
N LYS A 2 10.14 -20.26 6.28
CA LYS A 2 10.23 -18.80 6.09
C LYS A 2 10.24 -18.48 4.60
N LEU A 3 9.44 -17.50 4.21
CA LEU A 3 9.15 -17.12 2.83
C LEU A 3 9.83 -15.80 2.48
N LYS A 4 10.28 -15.68 1.25
CA LYS A 4 10.55 -14.38 0.63
C LYS A 4 9.29 -13.96 -0.11
N VAL A 5 8.83 -12.73 0.07
CA VAL A 5 7.54 -12.28 -0.49
C VAL A 5 7.65 -10.94 -1.20
N PHE A 6 6.90 -10.75 -2.28
CA PHE A 6 6.65 -9.44 -2.89
C PHE A 6 5.25 -8.95 -2.47
N LEU A 7 5.15 -7.76 -1.90
CA LEU A 7 3.86 -7.19 -1.50
C LEU A 7 3.08 -6.72 -2.73
N TYR A 8 1.86 -7.26 -2.92
CA TYR A 8 1.04 -6.97 -4.10
C TYR A 8 -0.43 -6.70 -3.73
N PRO A 9 -0.98 -5.53 -4.15
CA PRO A 9 -0.30 -4.35 -4.67
C PRO A 9 0.56 -3.72 -3.58
N GLN A 10 1.45 -2.82 -3.97
CA GLN A 10 2.22 -2.08 -2.98
C GLN A 10 1.31 -1.13 -2.20
N SER A 11 1.23 -1.36 -0.90
CA SER A 11 0.75 -0.43 0.11
C SER A 11 1.85 -0.18 1.12
N LEU A 12 1.78 0.93 1.86
CA LEU A 12 2.55 0.99 3.09
C LEU A 12 1.97 -0.08 4.02
N PHE A 13 2.81 -0.88 4.65
CA PHE A 13 2.39 -2.02 5.48
C PHE A 13 1.20 -1.66 6.37
N TYR A 14 -0.02 -1.99 5.94
CA TYR A 14 -1.21 -1.72 6.74
C TYR A 14 -1.09 -2.63 7.96
N PRO A 15 -0.81 -2.08 9.15
CA PRO A 15 -0.11 -2.83 10.18
C PRO A 15 -0.82 -4.11 10.62
N PRO A 16 -2.15 -4.14 10.86
CA PRO A 16 -2.79 -5.34 11.40
C PRO A 16 -2.59 -6.57 10.52
N LYS A 17 -2.75 -6.45 9.20
CA LYS A 17 -2.71 -7.58 8.28
C LYS A 17 -1.28 -8.09 8.09
N ILE A 18 -0.35 -7.22 7.72
CA ILE A 18 0.99 -7.71 7.36
C ILE A 18 1.81 -8.13 8.59
N LEU A 19 1.52 -7.58 9.76
CA LEU A 19 2.14 -8.06 11.02
C LEU A 19 1.84 -9.54 11.30
N LYS A 20 0.64 -10.05 10.94
CA LYS A 20 0.30 -11.48 11.06
C LYS A 20 1.25 -12.40 10.26
N SER A 21 1.84 -11.90 9.18
CA SER A 21 2.73 -12.69 8.32
C SER A 21 4.19 -12.73 8.80
N LEU A 22 4.58 -11.90 9.78
CA LEU A 22 6.00 -11.64 10.08
C LEU A 22 6.81 -12.87 10.48
N ASP A 23 6.21 -13.80 11.20
CA ASP A 23 6.88 -15.02 11.66
C ASP A 23 7.16 -16.01 10.52
N HIS A 24 6.37 -15.89 9.44
CA HIS A 24 6.46 -16.71 8.24
C HIS A 24 7.25 -16.05 7.11
N VAL A 25 7.60 -14.77 7.24
CA VAL A 25 8.35 -14.01 6.23
C VAL A 25 9.79 -13.73 6.69
N GLU A 26 10.73 -14.18 5.86
CA GLU A 26 12.16 -13.88 5.97
C GLU A 26 12.48 -12.50 5.41
N GLU A 27 12.06 -12.25 4.16
CA GLU A 27 12.35 -11.02 3.43
C GLU A 27 11.12 -10.49 2.70
N PHE A 28 10.91 -9.18 2.76
CA PHE A 28 9.90 -8.45 2.00
C PHE A 28 10.57 -7.69 0.85
N PHE A 29 10.08 -7.88 -0.36
CA PHE A 29 10.47 -7.11 -1.53
C PHE A 29 9.43 -6.04 -1.81
N LEU A 30 9.87 -4.77 -1.86
CA LEU A 30 9.02 -3.60 -2.09
C LEU A 30 9.65 -2.69 -3.14
N ILE A 31 8.86 -1.97 -3.93
CA ILE A 31 9.39 -0.92 -4.81
C ILE A 31 9.81 0.27 -3.94
N LYS A 32 10.99 0.83 -4.23
CA LYS A 32 11.46 2.05 -3.58
C LYS A 32 10.71 3.27 -4.14
N LEU A 33 9.61 3.68 -3.50
CA LEU A 33 8.95 4.96 -3.78
C LEU A 33 9.63 6.10 -3.00
N ILE A 34 9.17 7.34 -3.23
CA ILE A 34 9.83 8.57 -2.75
C ILE A 34 10.08 8.54 -1.24
N LYS A 35 9.08 8.15 -0.43
CA LYS A 35 9.14 8.18 1.04
C LYS A 35 9.07 6.79 1.69
N THR A 36 9.04 5.70 0.92
CA THR A 36 8.81 4.34 1.45
C THR A 36 9.78 3.99 2.57
N ARG A 37 11.08 4.22 2.36
CA ARG A 37 12.12 3.90 3.35
C ARG A 37 11.99 4.71 4.63
N GLU A 38 11.76 6.02 4.50
CA GLU A 38 11.58 6.92 5.64
C GLU A 38 10.37 6.48 6.48
N ARG A 39 9.24 6.19 5.84
CA ARG A 39 8.01 5.74 6.51
C ARG A 39 8.18 4.42 7.23
N ILE A 40 8.81 3.44 6.59
CA ILE A 40 9.14 2.16 7.23
C ILE A 40 10.06 2.39 8.43
N GLN A 41 11.09 3.24 8.30
CA GLN A 41 11.99 3.53 9.42
C GLN A 41 11.26 4.23 10.58
N LYS A 42 10.32 5.13 10.29
CA LYS A 42 9.50 5.83 11.28
C LYS A 42 8.53 4.89 12.01
N ARG A 43 7.84 4.00 11.29
CA ARG A 43 6.73 3.19 11.83
C ARG A 43 7.12 1.77 12.23
N PHE A 44 8.01 1.15 11.46
CA PHE A 44 8.39 -0.25 11.59
C PHE A 44 9.93 -0.42 11.51
N PRO A 45 10.72 0.29 12.34
CA PRO A 45 12.18 0.23 12.27
C PRO A 45 12.74 -1.19 12.37
N GLN A 46 12.08 -2.07 13.13
CA GLN A 46 12.42 -3.48 13.28
C GLN A 46 12.34 -4.27 11.96
N LEU A 47 11.46 -3.86 11.04
CA LEU A 47 11.26 -4.54 9.75
C LEU A 47 12.29 -4.14 8.71
N LEU A 48 13.00 -3.03 8.90
CA LEU A 48 13.96 -2.51 7.94
C LEU A 48 15.04 -3.55 7.55
N SER A 49 15.45 -4.39 8.50
CA SER A 49 16.41 -5.48 8.28
C SER A 49 15.89 -6.61 7.38
N LYS A 50 14.56 -6.80 7.32
CA LYS A 50 13.88 -7.80 6.49
C LYS A 50 13.47 -7.25 5.13
N ILE A 51 13.64 -5.95 4.85
CA ILE A 51 13.11 -5.32 3.63
C ILE A 51 14.21 -5.15 2.59
N LYS A 52 13.92 -5.60 1.38
CA LYS A 52 14.72 -5.40 0.17
C LYS A 52 13.97 -4.46 -0.76
N PHE A 53 14.57 -3.30 -1.02
CA PHE A 53 14.01 -2.30 -1.91
C PHE A 53 14.42 -2.59 -3.36
N LEU A 54 13.43 -2.85 -4.20
CA LEU A 54 13.59 -2.98 -5.64
C LEU A 54 13.76 -1.60 -6.26
N ASN A 55 14.89 -1.41 -6.93
CA ASN A 55 15.18 -0.21 -7.71
C ASN A 55 14.81 -0.44 -9.18
N PHE A 56 14.65 0.64 -9.93
CA PHE A 56 14.52 0.56 -11.39
C PHE A 56 15.82 0.08 -12.02
N SER A 57 15.70 -0.63 -13.14
CA SER A 57 16.84 -0.98 -13.99
C SER A 57 17.50 0.29 -14.56
N GLU A 58 18.79 0.21 -14.89
CA GLU A 58 19.58 1.33 -15.44
C GLU A 58 18.99 1.96 -16.71
N LYS A 59 18.07 1.24 -17.39
CA LYS A 59 17.35 1.70 -18.58
C LYS A 59 16.34 2.81 -18.28
N ILE A 60 15.88 2.90 -17.04
CA ILE A 60 14.93 3.92 -16.59
C ILE A 60 15.63 4.84 -15.60
N GLN A 61 15.73 6.11 -15.95
CA GLN A 61 16.23 7.15 -15.06
C GLN A 61 15.04 8.00 -14.61
N LEU A 62 14.65 7.84 -13.36
CA LEU A 62 13.67 8.69 -12.71
C LEU A 62 14.41 9.78 -11.93
N SER A 63 14.07 11.04 -12.16
CA SER A 63 14.56 12.14 -11.33
C SER A 63 13.77 12.18 -10.02
N GLU A 64 14.33 11.57 -8.96
CA GLU A 64 13.71 11.53 -7.64
C GLU A 64 13.43 12.95 -7.10
N GLU A 65 14.32 13.91 -7.38
CA GLU A 65 14.15 15.33 -7.02
C GLU A 65 12.93 15.96 -7.71
N LEU A 66 12.82 15.80 -9.04
CA LEU A 66 11.68 16.33 -9.80
C LEU A 66 10.37 15.68 -9.34
N LEU A 67 10.36 14.36 -9.18
CA LEU A 67 9.16 13.61 -8.78
C LEU A 67 8.73 13.95 -7.36
N SER A 68 9.68 14.16 -6.44
CA SER A 68 9.40 14.62 -5.08
C SER A 68 8.76 16.00 -5.07
N ARG A 69 9.31 16.94 -5.86
CA ARG A 69 8.74 18.28 -5.99
C ARG A 69 7.32 18.24 -6.58
N VAL A 70 7.11 17.44 -7.62
CA VAL A 70 5.76 17.30 -8.22
C VAL A 70 4.78 16.70 -7.21
N LEU A 71 5.20 15.69 -6.44
CA LEU A 71 4.37 15.11 -5.38
C LEU A 71 3.96 16.17 -4.34
N GLU A 72 4.90 16.98 -3.86
CA GLU A 72 4.61 18.07 -2.91
C GLU A 72 3.64 19.11 -3.49
N GLU A 73 3.85 19.50 -4.75
CA GLU A 73 2.96 20.45 -5.42
C GLU A 73 1.54 19.87 -5.61
N MET A 74 1.42 18.57 -5.91
CA MET A 74 0.12 17.88 -5.95
C MET A 74 -0.57 17.86 -4.59
N GLN A 75 0.18 17.60 -3.51
CA GLN A 75 -0.34 17.61 -2.14
C GLN A 75 -0.83 19.01 -1.75
N ASN A 76 -0.05 20.05 -2.03
CA ASN A 76 -0.42 21.43 -1.76
C ASN A 76 -1.65 21.86 -2.54
N LEU A 77 -1.75 21.48 -3.82
CA LEU A 77 -2.93 21.73 -4.63
C LEU A 77 -4.16 21.00 -4.08
N ALA A 78 -4.03 19.73 -3.69
CA ALA A 78 -5.12 18.96 -3.09
C ALA A 78 -5.62 19.61 -1.78
N LEU A 79 -4.71 20.09 -0.94
CA LEU A 79 -5.06 20.82 0.29
C LEU A 79 -5.78 22.13 -0.01
N TYR A 80 -5.37 22.86 -1.05
CA TYR A 80 -6.07 24.07 -1.48
C TYR A 80 -7.48 23.76 -1.97
N LEU A 81 -7.64 22.73 -2.80
CA LEU A 81 -8.90 22.32 -3.42
C LEU A 81 -9.88 21.61 -2.48
N ARG A 82 -9.60 21.52 -1.17
CA ARG A 82 -10.49 20.83 -0.22
C ARG A 82 -11.79 21.58 0.10
N THR A 83 -11.89 22.86 -0.26
CA THR A 83 -13.08 23.69 0.05
C THR A 83 -13.94 23.91 -1.19
N PRO A 84 -15.28 24.00 -1.05
CA PRO A 84 -16.18 24.28 -2.18
C PRO A 84 -15.82 25.58 -2.92
N ASP A 85 -15.40 26.62 -2.21
CA ASP A 85 -15.00 27.89 -2.82
C ASP A 85 -13.72 27.76 -3.66
N ALA A 86 -12.71 27.03 -3.15
CA ALA A 86 -11.48 26.79 -3.90
C ALA A 86 -11.74 25.92 -5.14
N LEU A 87 -12.61 24.92 -5.04
CA LEU A 87 -13.04 24.11 -6.19
C LEU A 87 -13.76 24.96 -7.24
N ARG A 88 -14.65 25.86 -6.80
CA ARG A 88 -15.32 26.81 -7.70
C ARG A 88 -14.30 27.71 -8.41
N LEU A 89 -13.31 28.24 -7.68
CA LEU A 89 -12.25 29.07 -8.27
C LEU A 89 -11.39 28.29 -9.27
N TYR A 90 -11.05 27.03 -8.94
CA TYR A 90 -10.34 26.15 -9.86
C TYR A 90 -11.12 25.93 -11.16
N HIS A 91 -12.41 25.62 -11.07
CA HIS A 91 -13.25 25.43 -12.26
C HIS A 91 -13.36 26.70 -13.11
N LEU A 92 -13.41 27.89 -12.50
CA LEU A 92 -13.48 29.17 -13.21
C LEU A 92 -12.16 29.56 -13.89
N HIS A 93 -11.03 29.10 -13.35
CA HIS A 93 -9.69 29.52 -13.75
C HIS A 93 -8.77 28.35 -14.11
N GLN A 94 -9.34 27.24 -14.58
CA GLN A 94 -8.62 25.98 -14.78
C GLN A 94 -7.34 26.16 -15.62
N ASP A 95 -7.40 26.95 -16.69
CA ASP A 95 -6.24 27.22 -17.55
C ASP A 95 -5.07 27.85 -16.79
N LEU A 96 -5.33 28.78 -15.86
CA LEU A 96 -4.29 29.42 -15.04
C LEU A 96 -3.65 28.42 -14.07
N PHE A 97 -4.44 27.49 -13.50
CA PHE A 97 -3.92 26.41 -12.67
C PHE A 97 -3.09 25.43 -13.52
N GLU A 98 -3.55 25.10 -14.72
CA GLU A 98 -2.82 24.23 -15.65
C GLU A 98 -1.49 24.83 -16.12
N GLU A 99 -1.39 26.16 -16.19
CA GLU A 99 -0.14 26.87 -16.47
C GLU A 99 0.75 27.01 -15.24
N ALA A 100 0.17 27.19 -14.05
CA ALA A 100 0.94 27.39 -12.82
C ALA A 100 1.63 26.09 -12.37
N TYR A 101 0.94 24.96 -12.42
CA TYR A 101 1.44 23.71 -11.87
C TYR A 101 2.03 22.76 -12.95
N PRO A 102 3.25 22.22 -12.74
CA PRO A 102 3.93 21.32 -13.67
C PRO A 102 3.29 19.93 -13.77
N LEU A 103 2.34 19.61 -12.90
CA LEU A 103 1.55 18.38 -12.95
C LEU A 103 0.58 18.33 -14.14
N PHE A 104 0.30 19.47 -14.79
CA PHE A 104 -0.61 19.53 -15.92
C PHE A 104 0.09 19.40 -17.29
N PRO A 105 -0.57 18.80 -18.29
CA PRO A 105 0.05 18.39 -19.56
C PRO A 105 0.71 19.55 -20.34
N LYS A 106 0.17 20.77 -20.18
CA LYS A 106 0.63 21.97 -20.90
C LYS A 106 2.08 22.35 -20.54
N LYS A 107 2.62 21.92 -19.40
CA LYS A 107 4.00 22.22 -18.97
C LYS A 107 5.08 21.22 -19.42
N LYS A 108 4.75 20.16 -20.18
CA LYS A 108 5.69 19.15 -20.74
C LYS A 108 6.65 18.46 -19.75
N ALA A 109 6.61 18.76 -18.45
CA ALA A 109 7.58 18.29 -17.47
C ALA A 109 7.46 16.79 -17.16
N PHE A 110 6.30 16.18 -17.48
CA PHE A 110 5.95 14.85 -17.00
C PHE A 110 5.03 14.15 -18.00
N ASN A 111 5.53 13.17 -18.74
CA ASN A 111 4.74 12.54 -19.80
C ASN A 111 4.93 11.03 -19.95
N SER A 112 5.92 10.41 -19.29
CA SER A 112 6.04 8.95 -19.40
C SER A 112 4.98 8.25 -18.52
N PRO A 113 4.39 7.14 -19.00
CA PRO A 113 3.50 6.31 -18.19
C PRO A 113 4.16 5.79 -16.90
N ILE A 114 5.48 5.59 -16.91
CA ILE A 114 6.26 5.09 -15.78
C ILE A 114 6.28 6.12 -14.66
N GLU A 115 6.60 7.37 -14.97
CA GLU A 115 6.61 8.43 -13.95
C GLU A 115 5.20 8.63 -13.35
N LYS A 116 4.15 8.59 -14.19
CA LYS A 116 2.73 8.63 -13.77
C LYS A 116 2.39 7.52 -12.79
N ALA A 117 2.76 6.29 -13.11
CA ALA A 117 2.55 5.14 -12.25
C ALA A 117 3.33 5.25 -10.93
N TYR A 118 4.57 5.72 -10.98
CA TYR A 118 5.41 5.92 -9.80
C TYR A 118 4.84 6.97 -8.85
N LEU A 119 4.38 8.12 -9.36
CA LEU A 119 3.71 9.12 -8.54
C LEU A 119 2.39 8.61 -7.97
N LEU A 120 1.59 7.90 -8.76
CA LEU A 120 0.32 7.34 -8.30
C LEU A 120 0.52 6.43 -7.09
N LEU A 121 1.49 5.51 -7.16
CA LEU A 121 1.81 4.65 -6.01
C LEU A 121 2.39 5.44 -4.84
N SER A 122 3.18 6.49 -5.10
CA SER A 122 3.72 7.36 -4.03
C SER A 122 2.63 8.13 -3.29
N ILE A 123 1.60 8.59 -4.00
CA ILE A 123 0.40 9.23 -3.44
C ILE A 123 -0.43 8.21 -2.67
N ALA A 124 -0.62 7.02 -3.22
CA ALA A 124 -1.32 5.93 -2.56
C ALA A 124 -0.66 5.58 -1.21
N GLU A 125 0.67 5.50 -1.18
CA GLU A 125 1.43 5.26 0.05
C GLU A 125 1.32 6.43 1.05
N GLU A 126 1.22 7.68 0.57
CA GLU A 126 0.96 8.84 1.44
C GLU A 126 -0.45 8.79 2.06
N LEU A 127 -1.44 8.38 1.27
CA LEU A 127 -2.79 8.19 1.77
C LEU A 127 -2.81 7.10 2.84
N ASP A 128 -2.17 5.95 2.58
CA ASP A 128 -2.09 4.84 3.54
C ASP A 128 -1.44 5.29 4.86
N GLU A 129 -0.33 6.02 4.82
CA GLU A 129 0.34 6.55 6.02
C GLU A 129 -0.55 7.55 6.79
N ASN A 130 -1.26 8.43 6.09
CA ASN A 130 -2.14 9.41 6.73
C ASN A 130 -3.37 8.76 7.36
N LEU A 131 -4.01 7.81 6.66
CA LEU A 131 -5.13 7.03 7.20
C LEU A 131 -4.70 6.26 8.44
N LEU A 132 -3.51 5.65 8.38
CA LEU A 132 -2.93 4.96 9.52
C LEU A 132 -2.70 5.91 10.71
N GLU A 133 -2.16 7.10 10.48
CA GLU A 133 -1.93 8.10 11.54
C GLU A 133 -3.25 8.57 12.18
N VAL A 134 -4.28 8.78 11.36
CA VAL A 134 -5.62 9.12 11.82
C VAL A 134 -6.19 7.98 12.66
N ALA A 135 -6.12 6.74 12.20
CA ALA A 135 -6.60 5.57 12.92
C ALA A 135 -5.92 5.42 14.29
N PHE A 136 -4.58 5.55 14.35
CA PHE A 136 -3.85 5.54 15.62
C PHE A 136 -4.25 6.68 16.54
N SER A 137 -4.42 7.89 16.01
CA SER A 137 -4.78 9.06 16.80
C SER A 137 -6.19 8.95 17.38
N LEU A 138 -7.14 8.45 16.58
CA LEU A 138 -8.51 8.16 17.02
C LEU A 138 -8.51 7.08 18.11
N LYS A 139 -7.77 5.98 17.90
CA LYS A 139 -7.63 4.92 18.91
C LYS A 139 -7.09 5.47 20.23
N ASN A 140 -6.01 6.25 20.19
CA ASN A 140 -5.42 6.86 21.37
C ASN A 140 -6.38 7.83 22.07
N PHE A 141 -7.17 8.59 21.32
CA PHE A 141 -8.19 9.47 21.87
C PHE A 141 -9.29 8.67 22.59
N ILE A 142 -9.82 7.63 21.94
CA ILE A 142 -10.87 6.77 22.52
C ILE A 142 -10.36 6.12 23.81
N THR A 143 -9.15 5.54 23.81
CA THR A 143 -8.57 4.92 25.01
C THR A 143 -8.43 5.93 26.16
N LYS A 144 -7.85 7.11 25.90
CA LYS A 144 -7.72 8.15 26.94
C LYS A 144 -9.07 8.68 27.43
N TRP A 145 -10.04 8.77 26.53
CA TRP A 145 -11.40 9.19 26.87
C TRP A 145 -12.08 8.17 27.78
N GLN A 146 -11.93 6.87 27.49
CA GLN A 146 -12.41 5.77 28.32
C GLN A 146 -11.73 5.77 29.69
N GLU A 147 -10.40 5.85 29.75
CA GLU A 147 -9.62 5.97 31.00
C GLU A 147 -10.14 7.13 31.85
N PHE A 148 -10.32 8.32 31.25
CA PHE A 148 -10.86 9.48 31.96
C PHE A 148 -12.28 9.24 32.50
N PHE A 149 -13.13 8.56 31.73
CA PHE A 149 -14.50 8.28 32.13
C PHE A 149 -14.56 7.24 33.26
N GLU A 150 -13.77 6.17 33.18
CA GLU A 150 -13.62 5.17 34.22
C GLU A 150 -13.06 5.77 35.52
N GLU A 151 -12.11 6.69 35.42
CA GLU A 151 -11.52 7.38 36.59
C GLU A 151 -12.48 8.40 37.23
N LYS A 152 -13.34 9.06 36.44
CA LYS A 152 -14.16 10.19 36.91
C LYS A 152 -15.61 9.86 37.23
N ILE A 153 -16.12 8.70 36.81
CA ILE A 153 -17.49 8.29 37.11
C ILE A 153 -17.48 7.24 38.23
N LEU A 154 -17.67 7.75 39.46
CA LEU A 154 -17.77 6.99 40.71
C LEU A 154 -19.06 6.13 40.82
N PHE A 155 -19.96 6.20 39.84
CA PHE A 155 -21.21 5.43 39.81
C PHE A 155 -21.28 4.64 38.50
N LYS A 156 -20.72 3.43 38.50
CA LYS A 156 -21.10 2.42 37.50
C LYS A 156 -22.56 2.05 37.79
N ASP A 157 -23.47 2.61 37.02
CA ASP A 157 -24.86 2.17 37.02
C ASP A 157 -24.88 0.72 36.47
N GLU A 158 -25.47 -0.23 37.20
CA GLU A 158 -25.49 -1.67 36.83
C GLU A 158 -26.21 -1.95 35.49
N THR A 159 -26.84 -0.93 34.91
CA THR A 159 -27.52 -0.97 33.60
C THR A 159 -26.70 -0.41 32.45
N MET A 160 -25.51 0.16 32.68
CA MET A 160 -24.61 0.42 31.57
C MET A 160 -24.08 -0.93 31.10
N GLU A 161 -24.61 -1.42 29.97
CA GLU A 161 -23.94 -2.47 29.20
C GLU A 161 -22.46 -2.04 29.07
N ASP A 162 -21.54 -2.91 29.51
CA ASP A 162 -20.13 -2.77 29.25
C ASP A 162 -20.01 -2.55 27.74
N LEU A 163 -19.81 -1.30 27.32
CA LEU A 163 -19.32 -0.96 26.00
C LEU A 163 -17.89 -1.49 25.99
N SER A 164 -17.77 -2.82 25.86
CA SER A 164 -16.49 -3.49 25.87
C SER A 164 -15.68 -2.85 24.76
N SER A 165 -14.54 -2.31 25.15
CA SER A 165 -13.57 -1.67 24.26
C SER A 165 -13.19 -2.56 23.08
N GLU A 166 -13.40 -3.87 23.20
CA GLU A 166 -13.22 -4.88 22.16
C GLU A 166 -14.13 -4.66 20.92
N GLY A 167 -15.36 -4.18 21.08
CA GLY A 167 -16.29 -3.98 19.95
C GLY A 167 -15.98 -2.75 19.10
N ALA A 168 -15.71 -1.60 19.73
CA ALA A 168 -15.44 -0.34 19.02
C ALA A 168 -14.04 -0.29 18.39
N LEU A 169 -13.08 -1.09 18.89
CA LEU A 169 -11.73 -1.18 18.35
C LEU A 169 -11.61 -2.18 17.18
N GLN A 170 -12.50 -3.18 17.11
CA GLN A 170 -12.55 -4.15 16.00
C GLN A 170 -13.15 -3.55 14.71
N GLU A 171 -14.02 -2.54 14.81
CA GLU A 171 -14.69 -1.97 13.62
C GLU A 171 -13.80 -1.07 12.74
N ILE A 172 -12.57 -0.74 13.16
CA ILE A 172 -11.58 -0.04 12.32
C ILE A 172 -10.77 -1.05 11.47
N GLU A 173 -11.10 -2.34 11.46
CA GLU A 173 -10.31 -3.38 10.77
C GLU A 173 -10.64 -3.63 9.29
N VAL A 174 -11.55 -2.86 8.67
CA VAL A 174 -11.88 -3.03 7.25
C VAL A 174 -11.57 -1.78 6.44
N GLU A 175 -10.28 -1.49 6.26
CA GLU A 175 -9.85 -0.59 5.19
C GLU A 175 -9.32 -1.43 4.03
N GLU A 176 -10.17 -1.61 3.02
CA GLU A 176 -9.71 -2.01 1.69
C GLU A 176 -8.78 -0.91 1.13
N LEU A 177 -7.75 -1.31 0.39
CA LEU A 177 -6.85 -0.33 -0.23
C LEU A 177 -7.61 0.57 -1.20
N TRP A 178 -7.56 1.88 -0.95
CA TRP A 178 -8.25 2.87 -1.79
C TRP A 178 -7.77 2.82 -3.24
N GLU A 179 -8.70 2.80 -4.21
CA GLU A 179 -8.42 2.79 -5.65
C GLU A 179 -7.52 1.63 -6.11
N ILE A 180 -7.82 0.43 -5.60
CA ILE A 180 -7.04 -0.80 -5.82
C ILE A 180 -6.72 -1.08 -7.30
N GLU A 181 -7.68 -0.89 -8.21
CA GLU A 181 -7.48 -1.09 -9.65
C GLU A 181 -6.43 -0.14 -10.23
N LYS A 182 -6.44 1.14 -9.80
CA LYS A 182 -5.47 2.13 -10.25
C LYS A 182 -4.08 1.78 -9.74
N ARG A 183 -3.98 1.31 -8.49
CA ARG A 183 -2.72 0.82 -7.91
C ARG A 183 -2.19 -0.39 -8.67
N ILE A 184 -3.04 -1.38 -8.97
CA ILE A 184 -2.67 -2.56 -9.77
C ILE A 184 -2.14 -2.14 -11.14
N ARG A 185 -2.86 -1.29 -11.87
CA ARG A 185 -2.43 -0.82 -13.20
C ARG A 185 -1.11 -0.04 -13.16
N ALA A 186 -0.94 0.81 -12.15
CA ALA A 186 0.33 1.50 -11.93
C ALA A 186 1.46 0.50 -11.66
N LEU A 187 1.22 -0.49 -10.80
CA LEU A 187 2.21 -1.52 -10.49
C LEU A 187 2.57 -2.35 -11.73
N GLN A 188 1.58 -2.83 -12.49
CA GLN A 188 1.76 -3.52 -13.78
C GLN A 188 2.60 -2.68 -14.77
N THR A 189 2.48 -1.35 -14.72
CA THR A 189 3.30 -0.44 -15.55
C THR A 189 4.76 -0.40 -15.08
N LEU A 190 5.03 -0.51 -13.77
CA LEU A 190 6.38 -0.40 -13.21
C LEU A 190 7.14 -1.72 -13.18
N LEU A 191 6.47 -2.84 -12.87
CA LEU A 191 7.09 -4.16 -12.62
C LEU A 191 8.07 -4.61 -13.73
N PRO A 192 7.78 -4.42 -15.04
CA PRO A 192 8.72 -4.81 -16.10
C PRO A 192 10.05 -4.04 -16.09
N PHE A 193 10.10 -2.88 -15.44
CA PHE A 193 11.26 -1.99 -15.43
C PHE A 193 12.09 -2.08 -14.14
N LEU A 194 11.64 -2.84 -13.14
CA LEU A 194 12.38 -3.07 -11.91
C LEU A 194 13.57 -4.00 -12.13
N ASN A 195 14.62 -3.82 -11.34
CA ASN A 195 15.75 -4.74 -11.29
C ASN A 195 15.42 -5.92 -10.38
N TRP A 196 15.13 -7.07 -10.98
CA TRP A 196 14.78 -8.30 -10.27
C TRP A 196 15.99 -9.20 -9.96
N GLN A 197 17.23 -8.78 -10.20
CA GLN A 197 18.41 -9.65 -10.03
C GLN A 197 18.52 -10.26 -8.62
N GLU A 198 18.27 -9.48 -7.57
CA GLU A 198 18.30 -9.96 -6.18
C GLU A 198 17.04 -10.76 -5.79
N ALA A 199 16.02 -10.74 -6.64
CA ALA A 199 14.70 -11.31 -6.40
C ALA A 199 14.33 -12.43 -7.37
N LYS A 200 15.28 -12.93 -8.20
CA LYS A 200 14.97 -13.92 -9.25
C LYS A 200 14.33 -15.20 -8.73
N ASP A 201 14.75 -15.66 -7.56
CA ASP A 201 14.24 -16.89 -6.93
C ASP A 201 12.92 -16.67 -6.16
N LEU A 202 12.36 -15.46 -6.20
CA LEU A 202 11.12 -15.12 -5.53
C LEU A 202 9.94 -15.83 -6.20
N LYS A 203 9.10 -16.47 -5.38
CA LYS A 203 7.94 -17.26 -5.86
C LYS A 203 6.62 -16.83 -5.27
N THR A 204 6.65 -15.98 -4.24
CA THR A 204 5.49 -15.73 -3.38
C THR A 204 5.06 -14.26 -3.46
N LEU A 205 3.79 -14.05 -3.79
CA LEU A 205 3.12 -12.76 -3.62
C LEU A 205 2.48 -12.72 -2.22
N LEU A 206 2.64 -11.62 -1.51
CA LEU A 206 1.90 -11.33 -0.28
C LEU A 206 0.71 -10.45 -0.64
N ILE A 207 -0.50 -10.90 -0.29
CA ILE A 207 -1.76 -10.23 -0.65
C ILE A 207 -2.60 -10.04 0.62
N THR A 208 -3.14 -8.84 0.79
CA THR A 208 -3.98 -8.47 1.94
C THR A 208 -5.45 -8.24 1.59
N GLU A 209 -5.77 -8.19 0.30
CA GLU A 209 -7.11 -7.87 -0.20
C GLU A 209 -7.74 -9.10 -0.85
N ALA A 210 -8.93 -9.48 -0.38
CA ALA A 210 -9.65 -10.66 -0.87
C ALA A 210 -10.03 -10.54 -2.35
N SER A 211 -10.41 -9.33 -2.79
CA SER A 211 -10.76 -9.06 -4.19
C SER A 211 -9.61 -9.39 -5.16
N ILE A 212 -8.37 -9.11 -4.76
CA ILE A 212 -7.19 -9.44 -5.57
C ILE A 212 -6.93 -10.94 -5.56
N LEU A 213 -7.11 -11.58 -4.40
CA LEU A 213 -6.94 -13.02 -4.28
C LEU A 213 -7.85 -13.75 -5.27
N GLU A 214 -9.11 -13.35 -5.36
CA GLU A 214 -10.09 -13.92 -6.29
C GLU A 214 -9.67 -13.72 -7.75
N GLU A 215 -9.28 -12.51 -8.14
CA GLU A 215 -8.80 -12.22 -9.51
C GLU A 215 -7.56 -13.06 -9.89
N LEU A 216 -6.61 -13.22 -8.96
CA LEU A 216 -5.41 -13.99 -9.20
C LEU A 216 -5.65 -15.50 -9.20
N LYS A 217 -6.62 -16.00 -8.45
CA LYS A 217 -7.04 -17.41 -8.48
C LYS A 217 -7.86 -17.77 -9.71
N ASP A 218 -8.56 -16.81 -10.33
CA ASP A 218 -9.49 -17.10 -11.42
C ASP A 218 -8.83 -17.84 -12.60
N GLY A 219 -9.28 -19.07 -12.90
CA GLY A 219 -8.71 -19.89 -13.96
C GLY A 219 -7.33 -20.52 -13.66
N GLU A 220 -6.81 -20.41 -12.43
CA GLU A 220 -5.59 -21.11 -11.99
C GLU A 220 -5.94 -22.40 -11.25
N GLU A 221 -5.19 -23.48 -11.50
CA GLU A 221 -5.33 -24.75 -10.77
C GLU A 221 -4.57 -24.67 -9.44
N LEU A 222 -5.31 -24.80 -8.33
CA LEU A 222 -4.74 -24.84 -6.98
C LEU A 222 -4.14 -26.23 -6.69
N ILE A 223 -2.86 -26.26 -6.32
CA ILE A 223 -2.15 -27.48 -5.93
C ILE A 223 -2.28 -27.73 -4.43
N GLU A 224 -2.16 -26.68 -3.63
CA GLU A 224 -2.10 -26.79 -2.18
C GLU A 224 -2.67 -25.54 -1.52
N ASP A 225 -3.42 -25.71 -0.44
CA ASP A 225 -3.87 -24.65 0.47
C ASP A 225 -3.41 -25.03 1.88
N ILE A 226 -2.45 -24.28 2.41
CA ILE A 226 -1.87 -24.53 3.73
C ILE A 226 -2.31 -23.40 4.65
N ASP A 227 -3.18 -23.72 5.61
CA ASP A 227 -3.45 -22.85 6.74
C ASP A 227 -2.20 -22.81 7.64
N LEU A 228 -1.58 -21.65 7.74
CA LEU A 228 -0.39 -21.45 8.58
C LEU A 228 -0.80 -21.07 10.00
N THR A 229 -1.72 -20.12 10.12
CA THR A 229 -2.31 -19.60 11.37
C THR A 229 -3.61 -18.86 11.05
N SER A 230 -4.45 -18.59 12.07
CA SER A 230 -5.73 -17.88 11.92
C SER A 230 -5.64 -16.63 11.05
N GLY A 231 -6.20 -16.69 9.83
CA GLY A 231 -6.20 -15.60 8.86
C GLY A 231 -4.95 -15.50 7.98
N LEU A 232 -4.12 -16.54 7.90
CA LEU A 232 -2.92 -16.58 7.06
C LEU A 232 -2.83 -17.91 6.30
N ASN A 233 -3.04 -17.84 4.98
CA ASN A 233 -3.04 -19.03 4.11
C ASN A 233 -1.93 -18.94 3.07
N LEU A 234 -1.19 -20.03 2.88
CA LEU A 234 -0.27 -20.20 1.76
C LEU A 234 -0.89 -21.07 0.69
N LEU A 235 -1.11 -20.46 -0.47
CA LEU A 235 -1.71 -21.09 -1.63
C LEU A 235 -0.62 -21.37 -2.66
N LYS A 236 -0.53 -22.61 -3.14
CA LYS A 236 0.34 -22.98 -4.25
C LYS A 236 -0.51 -23.24 -5.48
N ILE A 237 -0.14 -22.62 -6.58
CA ILE A 237 -0.81 -22.81 -7.87
C ILE A 237 0.11 -23.53 -8.85
N LYS A 238 -0.49 -24.17 -9.85
CA LYS A 238 0.23 -24.87 -10.92
C LYS A 238 0.80 -23.92 -11.97
N GLY A 239 0.09 -22.84 -12.24
CA GLY A 239 0.44 -21.85 -13.26
C GLY A 239 1.52 -20.87 -12.80
N ASN A 240 1.58 -19.75 -13.51
CA ASN A 240 2.49 -18.64 -13.24
C ASN A 240 1.68 -17.33 -13.26
N LEU A 241 1.70 -16.60 -12.14
CA LEU A 241 0.96 -15.36 -11.93
C LEU A 241 1.55 -14.16 -12.69
N ASN A 242 2.76 -14.27 -13.25
CA ASN A 242 3.47 -13.16 -13.90
C ASN A 242 2.59 -12.39 -14.88
N LYS A 243 1.86 -13.09 -15.76
CA LYS A 243 1.00 -12.43 -16.75
C LYS A 243 -0.12 -11.61 -16.08
N LYS A 244 -0.71 -12.13 -15.00
CA LYS A 244 -1.80 -11.47 -14.28
C LYS A 244 -1.31 -10.21 -13.55
N ILE A 245 -0.11 -10.26 -12.99
CA ILE A 245 0.51 -9.11 -12.33
C ILE A 245 1.25 -8.17 -13.29
N GLY A 246 1.17 -8.38 -14.61
CA GLY A 246 1.74 -7.48 -15.62
C GLY A 246 3.22 -7.69 -15.94
N LEU A 247 3.83 -8.80 -15.49
CA LEU A 247 5.16 -9.20 -15.93
C LEU A 247 5.09 -9.94 -17.28
N PRO A 248 6.04 -9.68 -18.21
CA PRO A 248 6.07 -10.34 -19.50
C PRO A 248 6.43 -11.83 -19.37
N LYS A 249 6.05 -12.63 -20.38
CA LYS A 249 6.30 -14.08 -20.42
C LYS A 249 7.78 -14.45 -20.53
N SER A 250 8.58 -13.56 -21.11
CA SER A 250 10.00 -13.75 -21.35
C SER A 250 10.80 -12.67 -20.65
N GLY A 251 11.95 -13.06 -20.10
CA GLY A 251 12.82 -12.19 -19.34
C GLY A 251 13.29 -12.87 -18.06
N ASP A 252 14.15 -12.16 -17.35
CA ASP A 252 14.80 -12.63 -16.14
C ASP A 252 13.99 -12.19 -14.92
N PHE A 253 12.73 -12.63 -14.89
CA PHE A 253 11.73 -12.27 -13.88
C PHE A 253 11.49 -13.43 -12.91
N PRO A 254 11.07 -13.15 -11.67
CA PRO A 254 10.69 -14.20 -10.74
C PRO A 254 9.49 -14.99 -11.26
N LEU A 255 9.36 -16.25 -10.84
CA LEU A 255 8.25 -17.12 -11.21
C LEU A 255 7.26 -17.18 -10.04
N PHE A 256 6.26 -16.29 -10.06
CA PHE A 256 5.26 -16.26 -9.00
C PHE A 256 4.27 -17.42 -9.14
N GLN A 257 4.36 -18.37 -8.21
CA GLN A 257 3.55 -19.61 -8.17
C GLN A 257 2.90 -19.82 -6.81
N GLN A 258 3.11 -18.90 -5.87
CA GLN A 258 2.61 -18.97 -4.51
C GLN A 258 1.96 -17.64 -4.13
N ILE A 259 0.89 -17.71 -3.35
CA ILE A 259 0.23 -16.56 -2.75
C ILE A 259 0.20 -16.79 -1.24
N LEU A 260 0.83 -15.90 -0.49
CA LEU A 260 0.61 -15.77 0.94
C LEU A 260 -0.52 -14.75 1.13
N PHE A 261 -1.70 -15.23 1.48
CA PHE A 261 -2.86 -14.39 1.70
C PHE A 261 -3.05 -14.12 3.19
N VAL A 262 -3.25 -12.85 3.54
CA VAL A 262 -3.61 -12.43 4.90
C VAL A 262 -5.03 -11.87 4.90
N ALA A 263 -5.91 -12.52 5.66
CA ALA A 263 -7.27 -12.08 5.93
C ALA A 263 -7.33 -11.01 7.03
#